data_AF-A0A7C5Q4U1-F1
#
_entry.id   AF-A0A7C5Q4U1-F1
#
_cell.length_a   1.000
_cell.length_b   1.000
_cell.length_c   1.000
_cell.angle_alpha   90.00
_cell.angle_beta   90.00
_cell.angle_gamma   90.00
#
_symmetry.space_group_name_H-M   'P 1'
#
loop_
_entity.id
_entity.type
_entity.pdbx_description
1 polymer ?
#
loop_
_entity_poly.entity_id
_entity_poly.type
_entity_poly.pdbx_seq_one_letter_code
_entity_poly.pdbx_strand_id
1 'polypeptide(L)'
;MERFLNTITQGDCLDLLPQLSQNSVHLFLSDIPYGIGLGEWDVLHANTNSAYLGQSPAQKGKGGFKRRGKPINGWSAADRRIGLEYQQWCARWGRLVYPLLKPGASLLVFGARRTLHRAIIALEDAGFLLRDVLIWKKPSAHHRSQRIEIVLNRRG
;
A
#
# COMPACT_ATOMS: atom_id res chain seq x y z
N MET A 1 -11.54 -24.28 12.66
CA MET A 1 -12.05 -23.43 11.57
C MET A 1 -13.53 -23.07 11.67
N GLU A 2 -14.41 -23.93 12.19
CA GLU A 2 -15.88 -23.69 12.14
C GLU A 2 -16.30 -22.32 12.69
N ARG A 3 -15.64 -21.83 13.76
CA ARG A 3 -15.84 -20.48 14.32
C ARG A 3 -15.71 -19.33 13.30
N PHE A 4 -14.92 -19.50 12.25
CA PHE A 4 -14.64 -18.46 11.26
C PHE A 4 -15.38 -18.66 9.93
N LEU A 5 -16.15 -19.73 9.79
CA LEU A 5 -16.91 -19.99 8.57
C LEU A 5 -18.00 -18.91 8.42
N ASN A 6 -18.05 -18.27 7.25
CA ASN A 6 -19.03 -17.23 6.90
C ASN A 6 -19.18 -16.11 7.96
N THR A 7 -18.07 -15.75 8.60
CA THR A 7 -18.06 -14.83 9.75
C THR A 7 -17.26 -13.57 9.44
N ILE A 8 -17.80 -12.42 9.85
CA ILE A 8 -17.08 -11.13 9.85
C ILE A 8 -16.48 -10.94 11.24
N THR A 9 -15.16 -10.77 11.31
CA THR A 9 -14.45 -10.51 12.57
C THR A 9 -13.87 -9.11 12.55
N GLN A 10 -14.19 -8.30 13.56
CA GLN A 10 -13.65 -6.95 13.72
C GLN A 10 -12.39 -6.98 14.60
N GLY A 11 -11.30 -6.39 14.13
CA GLY A 11 -10.06 -6.24 14.88
C GLY A 11 -8.87 -5.93 13.96
N ASP A 12 -7.69 -5.71 14.56
CA ASP A 12 -6.45 -5.65 13.80
C ASP A 12 -6.11 -7.05 13.26
N CYS A 13 -5.78 -7.14 11.98
CA CYS A 13 -5.44 -8.42 11.38
C CYS A 13 -4.18 -9.04 12.00
N LEU A 14 -3.25 -8.23 12.52
CA LEU A 14 -2.04 -8.73 13.20
C LEU A 14 -2.37 -9.48 14.48
N ASP A 15 -3.47 -9.15 15.15
CA ASP A 15 -3.95 -9.82 16.37
C ASP A 15 -4.85 -11.03 16.06
N LEU A 16 -5.58 -10.97 14.94
CA LEU A 16 -6.55 -12.00 14.56
C LEU A 16 -5.92 -13.14 13.74
N LEU A 17 -4.97 -12.86 12.85
CA LEU A 17 -4.32 -13.87 12.00
C LEU A 17 -3.69 -15.02 12.81
N PRO A 18 -2.98 -14.77 13.94
CA PRO A 18 -2.42 -15.84 14.77
C PRO A 18 -3.45 -16.80 15.38
N GLN A 19 -4.74 -16.44 15.38
CA GLN A 19 -5.82 -17.28 15.92
C GLN A 19 -6.31 -18.33 14.90
N LEU A 20 -5.90 -18.21 13.63
CA LEU A 20 -6.18 -19.20 12.61
C LEU A 20 -5.21 -20.37 12.72
N SER A 21 -5.70 -21.57 12.44
CA SER A 21 -4.86 -22.77 12.41
C SER A 21 -3.87 -22.70 11.23
N GLN A 22 -2.67 -23.25 11.41
CA GLN A 22 -1.72 -23.41 10.30
C GLN A 22 -2.28 -24.32 9.20
N ASN A 23 -1.82 -24.16 7.96
CA ASN A 23 -2.24 -24.97 6.80
C ASN A 23 -3.77 -25.11 6.67
N SER A 24 -4.52 -24.04 6.94
CA SER A 24 -5.98 -24.06 6.95
C SER A 24 -6.63 -23.24 5.84
N VAL A 25 -5.90 -22.27 5.27
CA VAL A 25 -6.42 -21.31 4.30
C VAL A 25 -6.02 -21.74 2.87
N HIS A 26 -7.00 -21.75 1.96
CA HIS A 26 -6.79 -22.12 0.55
C HIS A 26 -6.54 -20.91 -0.36
N LEU A 27 -7.02 -19.73 0.05
CA LEU A 27 -6.85 -18.47 -0.65
C LEU A 27 -6.79 -17.32 0.37
N PHE A 28 -5.77 -16.49 0.27
CA PHE A 28 -5.77 -15.17 0.91
C PHE A 28 -6.01 -14.10 -0.17
N LEU A 29 -7.03 -13.28 0.00
CA LEU A 29 -7.36 -12.18 -0.91
C LEU A 29 -7.51 -10.89 -0.10
N SER A 30 -6.78 -9.84 -0.46
CA SER A 30 -6.87 -8.56 0.24
C SER A 30 -6.65 -7.34 -0.65
N ASP A 31 -7.48 -6.31 -0.44
CA ASP A 31 -7.24 -4.95 -0.93
C ASP A 31 -6.57 -4.14 0.19
N ILE A 32 -5.24 -4.23 0.24
CA ILE A 32 -4.44 -3.58 1.28
C ILE A 32 -4.32 -2.07 1.03
N PRO A 33 -4.00 -1.25 2.04
CA PRO A 33 -3.49 0.09 1.79
C PRO A 33 -2.26 0.07 0.88
N TYR A 34 -2.18 1.00 -0.06
CA TYR A 34 -1.18 1.00 -1.13
C TYR A 34 0.06 1.83 -0.77
N GLY A 35 0.07 2.57 0.33
CA GLY A 35 1.19 3.45 0.69
C GLY A 35 1.38 4.59 -0.31
N ILE A 36 0.30 5.00 -0.99
CA ILE A 36 0.38 6.06 -2.02
C ILE A 36 -0.06 7.44 -1.53
N GLY A 37 -0.53 7.54 -0.29
CA GLY A 37 -1.00 8.78 0.33
C GLY A 37 -2.34 9.25 -0.23
N LEU A 38 -3.29 8.34 -0.45
CA LEU A 38 -4.67 8.69 -0.83
C LEU A 38 -5.45 9.33 0.32
N GLY A 39 -5.18 8.90 1.55
CA GLY A 39 -5.82 9.36 2.79
C GLY A 39 -4.95 8.99 3.99
N GLU A 40 -5.42 9.32 5.20
CA GLU A 40 -4.70 8.99 6.44
C GLU A 40 -4.49 7.49 6.63
N TRP A 41 -5.51 6.68 6.29
CA TRP A 41 -5.44 5.22 6.30
C TRP A 41 -4.39 4.63 5.34
N ASP A 42 -3.93 5.41 4.35
CA ASP A 42 -2.95 5.00 3.33
C ASP A 42 -1.52 5.52 3.65
N VAL A 43 -1.33 6.06 4.86
CA VAL A 43 -0.03 6.47 5.41
C VAL A 43 0.46 5.39 6.35
N LEU A 44 1.40 4.57 5.87
CA LEU A 44 1.87 3.38 6.56
C LEU A 44 3.29 3.55 7.11
N HIS A 45 3.72 4.80 7.24
CA HIS A 45 5.09 5.21 7.53
C HIS A 45 5.11 6.43 8.45
N ALA A 46 6.20 6.59 9.20
CA ALA A 46 6.40 7.71 10.11
C ALA A 46 6.82 8.97 9.34
N ASN A 47 5.90 9.54 8.55
CA ASN A 47 6.20 10.73 7.76
C ASN A 47 6.27 11.98 8.64
N THR A 48 7.36 12.72 8.55
CA THR A 48 7.53 14.02 9.22
C THR A 48 7.34 15.20 8.26
N ASN A 49 7.04 14.95 6.98
CA ASN A 49 6.83 15.98 5.99
C ASN A 49 5.45 16.64 6.16
N SER A 50 5.43 17.88 6.66
CA SER A 50 4.21 18.66 6.89
C SER A 50 3.39 18.97 5.63
N ALA A 51 3.99 18.86 4.44
CA ALA A 51 3.27 18.99 3.18
C ALA A 51 2.55 17.70 2.75
N TYR A 52 2.90 16.55 3.34
CA TYR A 52 2.27 15.28 3.01
C TYR A 52 0.81 15.25 3.46
N LEU A 53 -0.08 14.79 2.58
CA LEU A 53 -1.55 14.90 2.72
C LEU A 53 -2.13 16.33 2.86
N GLY A 54 -1.30 17.39 2.81
CA GLY A 54 -1.77 18.77 2.88
C GLY A 54 -2.56 19.23 1.65
N GLN A 55 -3.24 20.38 1.75
CA GLN A 55 -3.96 21.01 0.64
C GLN A 55 -3.29 22.34 0.26
N SER A 56 -2.98 22.52 -1.03
CA SER A 56 -2.56 23.82 -1.56
C SER A 56 -3.76 24.69 -1.93
N PRO A 57 -3.63 26.03 -1.95
CA PRO A 57 -4.72 26.94 -2.34
C PRO A 57 -5.35 26.60 -3.69
N ALA A 58 -4.55 26.15 -4.67
CA ALA A 58 -4.99 25.75 -6.00
C ALA A 58 -5.86 24.47 -6.06
N GLN A 59 -6.06 23.81 -4.92
CA GLN A 59 -6.87 22.60 -4.77
C GLN A 59 -8.21 22.85 -4.06
N LYS A 60 -8.47 24.08 -3.59
CA LYS A 60 -9.79 24.44 -3.05
C LYS A 60 -10.84 24.35 -4.18
N GLY A 61 -11.96 23.68 -3.91
CA GLY A 61 -13.07 23.52 -4.87
C GLY A 61 -12.91 22.41 -5.93
N LYS A 62 -11.79 21.66 -5.96
CA LYS A 62 -11.60 20.57 -6.93
C LYS A 62 -12.10 19.22 -6.39
N GLY A 63 -12.79 18.45 -7.24
CA GLY A 63 -13.28 17.10 -6.91
C GLY A 63 -12.16 16.06 -6.78
N GLY A 64 -11.13 16.14 -7.64
CA GLY A 64 -9.95 15.28 -7.62
C GLY A 64 -8.71 15.96 -7.04
N PHE A 65 -7.79 15.15 -6.48
CA PHE A 65 -6.52 15.62 -5.91
C PHE A 65 -6.71 16.67 -4.81
N LYS A 66 -7.45 16.36 -3.75
CA LYS A 66 -7.68 17.28 -2.62
C LYS A 66 -6.48 17.40 -1.67
N ARG A 67 -5.61 16.39 -1.63
CA ARG A 67 -4.47 16.26 -0.70
C ARG A 67 -3.15 16.15 -1.48
N ARG A 68 -2.53 17.30 -1.83
CA ARG A 68 -1.22 17.37 -2.52
C ARG A 68 -0.46 18.63 -2.13
N GLY A 69 -0.01 18.71 -0.87
CA GLY A 69 1.03 19.65 -0.52
C GLY A 69 2.29 19.33 -1.33
N LYS A 70 2.95 20.36 -1.86
CA LYS A 70 4.22 20.21 -2.56
C LYS A 70 5.32 20.53 -1.55
N PRO A 71 6.29 19.63 -1.33
CA PRO A 71 7.48 19.98 -0.58
C PRO A 71 8.19 21.11 -1.33
N ILE A 72 8.25 22.31 -0.73
CA ILE A 72 8.87 23.48 -1.35
C ILE A 72 10.40 23.27 -1.45
N ASN A 73 10.99 22.52 -0.51
CA ASN A 73 12.42 22.23 -0.42
C ASN A 73 12.81 20.81 -0.90
N GLY A 74 12.01 20.19 -1.78
CA GLY A 74 12.27 18.83 -2.27
C GLY A 74 11.92 17.72 -1.27
N TRP A 75 12.32 16.49 -1.59
CA TRP A 75 11.96 15.30 -0.80
C TRP A 75 12.82 15.23 0.47
N SER A 76 12.16 15.11 1.63
CA SER A 76 12.82 14.90 2.92
C SER A 76 13.47 13.51 3.00
N ALA A 77 14.33 13.30 4.00
CA ALA A 77 14.86 11.97 4.31
C ALA A 77 13.73 10.96 4.61
N ALA A 78 12.63 11.40 5.23
CA ALA A 78 11.45 10.57 5.47
C ALA A 78 10.77 10.15 4.16
N ASP A 79 10.67 11.05 3.17
CA ASP A 79 10.07 10.72 1.86
C ASP A 79 10.86 9.61 1.13
N ARG A 80 12.18 9.54 1.33
CA ARG A 80 13.02 8.48 0.75
C ARG A 80 12.79 7.12 1.42
N ARG A 81 12.36 7.10 2.68
CA ARG A 81 12.12 5.87 3.45
C ARG A 81 10.75 5.24 3.19
N ILE A 82 9.79 5.99 2.65
CA ILE A 82 8.41 5.53 2.39
C ILE A 82 8.36 4.14 1.73
N GLY A 83 9.18 3.91 0.70
CA GLY A 83 9.17 2.63 0.00
C GLY A 83 9.64 1.46 0.87
N LEU A 84 10.69 1.66 1.67
CA LEU A 84 11.21 0.65 2.58
C LEU A 84 10.26 0.41 3.77
N GLU A 85 9.71 1.48 4.34
CA GLU A 85 8.74 1.40 5.44
C GLU A 85 7.45 0.69 4.98
N TYR A 86 7.01 0.91 3.73
CA TYR A 86 5.91 0.15 3.14
C TYR A 86 6.25 -1.35 2.99
N GLN A 87 7.46 -1.70 2.54
CA GLN A 87 7.91 -3.10 2.50
C GLN A 87 7.88 -3.74 3.90
N GLN A 88 8.41 -3.02 4.90
CA GLN A 88 8.38 -3.48 6.29
C GLN A 88 6.95 -3.67 6.79
N TRP A 89 6.05 -2.73 6.47
CA TRP A 89 4.63 -2.84 6.79
C TRP A 89 4.00 -4.09 6.17
N CYS A 90 4.25 -4.35 4.88
CA CYS A 90 3.79 -5.56 4.19
C CYS A 90 4.35 -6.84 4.82
N ALA A 91 5.62 -6.84 5.20
CA ALA A 91 6.29 -8.00 5.77
C ALA A 91 5.72 -8.40 7.14
N ARG A 92 5.13 -7.46 7.90
CA ARG A 92 4.50 -7.76 9.20
C ARG A 92 3.35 -8.77 9.06
N TRP A 93 2.40 -8.50 8.17
CA TRP A 93 1.29 -9.42 7.96
C TRP A 93 1.65 -10.56 7.00
N GLY A 94 2.53 -10.36 6.02
CA GLY A 94 2.94 -11.40 5.08
C GLY A 94 3.53 -12.63 5.78
N ARG A 95 4.38 -12.41 6.80
CA ARG A 95 4.96 -13.49 7.62
C ARG A 95 3.93 -14.22 8.48
N LEU A 96 2.86 -13.55 8.89
CA LEU A 96 1.77 -14.19 9.63
C LEU A 96 0.88 -15.00 8.70
N VAL A 97 0.64 -14.54 7.48
CA VAL A 97 -0.23 -15.22 6.50
C VAL A 97 0.42 -16.49 5.95
N TYR A 98 1.73 -16.48 5.66
CA TYR A 98 2.42 -17.62 5.04
C TYR A 98 2.15 -18.98 5.70
N PRO A 99 2.35 -19.18 7.02
CA PRO A 99 2.11 -20.47 7.67
C PRO A 99 0.62 -20.89 7.76
N LEU A 100 -0.32 -19.95 7.55
CA LEU A 100 -1.76 -20.24 7.57
C LEU A 100 -2.22 -20.89 6.27
N LEU A 101 -1.51 -20.62 5.17
CA LEU A 101 -1.83 -21.12 3.86
C LEU A 101 -1.41 -22.59 3.70
N LYS A 102 -2.25 -23.37 3.04
CA LYS A 102 -1.90 -24.74 2.65
C LYS A 102 -0.80 -24.75 1.59
N PRO A 103 0.00 -25.84 1.48
CA PRO A 103 0.89 -26.02 0.35
C PRO A 103 0.13 -25.89 -0.97
N GLY A 104 0.62 -25.01 -1.87
CA GLY A 104 -0.02 -24.73 -3.16
C GLY A 104 -1.18 -23.73 -3.10
N ALA A 105 -1.55 -23.20 -1.94
CA ALA A 105 -2.54 -22.13 -1.82
C ALA A 105 -2.03 -20.82 -2.41
N SER A 106 -2.97 -19.97 -2.82
CA SER A 106 -2.67 -18.70 -3.48
C SER A 106 -2.86 -17.51 -2.54
N LEU A 107 -2.03 -16.48 -2.74
CA LEU A 107 -2.21 -15.15 -2.17
C LEU A 107 -2.40 -14.16 -3.32
N LEU A 108 -3.48 -13.38 -3.25
CA LEU A 108 -3.81 -12.32 -4.19
C LEU A 108 -3.95 -11.01 -3.42
N VAL A 109 -3.17 -10.01 -3.80
CA VAL A 109 -3.26 -8.66 -3.22
C VAL A 109 -3.38 -7.61 -4.30
N PHE A 110 -4.26 -6.64 -4.06
CA PHE A 110 -4.32 -5.44 -4.88
C PHE A 110 -3.19 -4.50 -4.48
N GLY A 111 -2.67 -3.74 -5.44
CA GLY A 111 -1.57 -2.81 -5.17
C GLY A 111 -1.50 -1.68 -6.18
N ALA A 112 -0.89 -0.58 -5.75
CA ALA A 112 -0.59 0.52 -6.65
C ALA A 112 0.73 0.29 -7.39
N ARG A 113 0.77 0.75 -8.65
CA ARG A 113 1.97 0.77 -9.50
C ARG A 113 3.25 1.30 -8.82
N ARG A 114 3.13 2.24 -7.86
CA ARG A 114 4.28 2.89 -7.23
C ARG A 114 4.98 2.01 -6.19
N THR A 115 4.23 1.17 -5.49
CA THR A 115 4.66 0.47 -4.28
C THR A 115 4.53 -1.05 -4.41
N LEU A 116 3.88 -1.55 -5.47
CA LEU A 116 3.69 -2.98 -5.73
C LEU A 116 5.00 -3.78 -5.64
N HIS A 117 6.09 -3.27 -6.22
CA HIS A 117 7.41 -3.93 -6.16
C HIS A 117 7.88 -4.18 -4.71
N ARG A 118 7.56 -3.30 -3.77
CA ARG A 118 7.92 -3.47 -2.35
C ARG A 118 7.03 -4.48 -1.64
N ALA A 119 5.75 -4.56 -2.00
CA ALA A 119 4.87 -5.62 -1.49
C ALA A 119 5.32 -6.99 -2.01
N ILE A 120 5.69 -7.10 -3.28
CA ILE A 120 6.23 -8.34 -3.88
C ILE A 120 7.47 -8.79 -3.11
N ILE A 121 8.47 -7.92 -2.96
CA ILE A 121 9.70 -8.26 -2.22
C ILE A 121 9.38 -8.70 -0.79
N ALA A 122 8.50 -7.98 -0.08
CA ALA A 122 8.11 -8.36 1.28
C ALA A 122 7.45 -9.75 1.37
N LEU A 123 6.68 -10.15 0.36
CA LEU A 123 6.05 -11.45 0.29
C LEU A 123 7.05 -12.55 -0.09
N GLU A 124 7.95 -12.29 -1.02
CA GLU A 124 9.05 -13.22 -1.33
C GLU A 124 9.93 -13.46 -0.11
N ASP A 125 10.30 -12.40 0.61
CA ASP A 125 11.02 -12.47 1.89
C ASP A 125 10.27 -13.27 2.98
N ALA A 126 8.94 -13.39 2.87
CA ALA A 126 8.11 -14.18 3.78
C ALA A 126 7.99 -15.66 3.37
N GLY A 127 8.52 -16.04 2.21
CA GLY A 127 8.52 -17.42 1.70
C GLY A 127 7.60 -17.66 0.49
N PHE A 128 6.92 -16.63 -0.01
CA PHE A 128 6.07 -16.75 -1.19
C PHE A 128 6.89 -16.80 -2.48
N LEU A 129 6.32 -17.40 -3.51
CA LEU A 129 6.84 -17.35 -4.87
C LEU A 129 5.93 -16.49 -5.73
N LEU A 130 6.45 -15.42 -6.33
CA LEU A 130 5.71 -14.64 -7.31
C LEU A 130 5.39 -15.52 -8.53
N ARG A 131 4.10 -15.66 -8.84
CA ARG A 131 3.63 -16.39 -10.02
C ARG A 131 3.32 -15.46 -11.18
N ASP A 132 2.59 -14.39 -10.93
CA ASP A 132 2.16 -13.45 -11.97
C ASP A 132 1.78 -12.09 -11.35
N VAL A 133 1.68 -11.06 -12.19
CA VAL A 133 1.18 -9.73 -11.86
C VAL A 133 0.03 -9.39 -12.81
N LEU A 134 -1.20 -9.47 -12.29
CA LEU A 134 -2.39 -9.16 -13.07
C LEU A 134 -2.63 -7.64 -13.12
N ILE A 135 -2.88 -7.12 -14.33
CA ILE A 135 -3.09 -5.69 -14.55
C ILE A 135 -4.58 -5.41 -14.75
N TRP A 136 -5.18 -4.69 -13.80
CA TRP A 136 -6.51 -4.14 -13.98
C TRP A 136 -6.47 -2.83 -14.79
N LYS A 137 -6.65 -2.94 -16.10
CA LYS A 137 -6.72 -1.79 -17.02
C LYS A 137 -8.08 -1.10 -16.93
N LYS A 138 -8.12 0.09 -16.33
CA LYS A 138 -9.32 0.93 -16.28
C LYS A 138 -9.44 1.78 -17.57
N PRO A 139 -10.66 2.02 -18.08
CA PRO A 139 -10.88 2.79 -19.32
C PRO A 139 -10.48 4.26 -19.18
N SER A 140 -10.50 4.81 -17.96
CA SER A 140 -10.09 6.18 -17.66
C SER A 140 -9.35 6.27 -16.32
N ALA A 141 -8.48 7.27 -16.19
CA ALA A 141 -7.77 7.57 -14.95
C ALA A 141 -7.55 9.07 -14.83
N HIS A 142 -7.62 9.58 -13.59
CA HIS A 142 -7.26 10.97 -13.31
C HIS A 142 -5.78 11.19 -13.67
N HIS A 143 -5.50 12.15 -14.57
CA HIS A 143 -4.13 12.49 -14.95
C HIS A 143 -3.35 12.99 -13.73
N ARG A 144 -2.39 12.17 -13.26
CA ARG A 144 -1.35 12.57 -12.31
C ARG A 144 -0.13 13.08 -13.09
N SER A 145 -0.30 14.08 -13.95
CA SER A 145 0.82 14.74 -14.62
C SER A 145 1.20 16.03 -13.89
N GLN A 146 2.49 16.33 -13.89
CA GLN A 146 3.02 17.61 -13.45
C GLN A 146 3.74 18.19 -14.66
N ARG A 147 3.48 19.45 -15.00
CA ARG A 147 4.23 20.14 -16.06
C ARG A 147 5.66 20.33 -15.57
N ILE A 148 6.55 19.43 -15.99
CA ILE A 148 7.93 19.37 -15.51
C ILE A 148 8.65 20.69 -15.80
N GLU A 149 8.47 21.24 -16.99
CA GLU A 149 9.01 22.54 -17.41
C GLU A 149 8.75 23.66 -16.38
N ILE A 150 7.49 23.87 -15.97
CA ILE A 150 7.13 24.89 -14.97
C ILE A 150 7.83 24.64 -13.62
N VAL A 151 8.04 23.37 -13.26
CA VAL A 151 8.71 23.03 -12.00
C VAL A 151 10.20 23.32 -12.09
N LEU A 152 10.84 22.98 -13.20
CA LEU A 152 12.26 23.22 -13.42
C LEU A 152 12.55 24.72 -13.49
N ASN A 153 11.79 25.49 -14.28
CA ASN A 153 11.96 26.95 -14.38
C ASN A 153 11.84 27.67 -13.03
N ARG A 154 11.02 27.14 -12.09
CA ARG A 154 10.88 27.69 -10.74
C ARG A 154 12.01 27.33 -9.78
N ARG A 155 12.82 26.33 -10.11
CA ARG A 155 13.92 25.83 -9.26
C ARG A 155 15.27 26.47 -9.59
N GLY A 156 15.37 27.20 -10.70
CA GLY A 156 16.64 27.67 -11.27
C GLY A 156 17.14 26.65 -12.28
#